data_AF-A0A2N6DBW8-F1
#
_entry.id   AF-A0A2N6DBW8-F1
#
_cell.length_a   1.000
_cell.length_b   1.000
_cell.length_c   1.000
_cell.angle_alpha   90.00
_cell.angle_beta   90.00
_cell.angle_gamma   90.00
#
_symmetry.space_group_name_H-M   'P 1'
#
loop_
_entity.id
_entity.type
_entity.pdbx_description
1 polymer ?
#
loop_
_entity_poly.entity_id
_entity_poly.type
_entity_poly.pdbx_seq_one_letter_code
_entity_poly.pdbx_strand_id
1 'polypeptide(L)'
;MSVFINKLTGSLKDKDKYVLDFYHKLNITYSFFTKNELRNHAAAGAFYLLVSLVPLFLLLMFIFETFLKSYPSFSKDLFIVLAIFNEKLTPELFEKFQISKKAGSAIGAFGLLNLLFTSRLMLASIQRAFAVIFPAEKKRNFIKENFISIGIIPILIIFVVVVSALTSTKFILLKYLQVSGISIYYIAPILNLLLYIVPGLIAFLLVFFTYRYLPVRRPDSKSALKGALLFVIMFVLVKSAAYSFVIQVSTNTAYGVLGSVFIILIWSYFVFLLFLFCAQYVFVTYRADYLILNQLFSDERPDHKFMVINKKVLEKFTMTIPAEETLFNMGDESVNVYYVLSGRLNAIVKDKVIGTITEGEIFGEMAHITDEPRSADVKAAVDSELVVMPPRIFNEIVRDNKDFARRTMETLCNRLKRAQFMGRFSG
;
A
#
# COMPACT_ATOMS: atom_id res chain seq x y z
N MET A 1 15.93 -20.35 -21.61
CA MET A 1 15.94 -19.21 -20.67
C MET A 1 17.22 -19.19 -19.91
N SER A 2 17.81 -20.28 -19.39
CA SER A 2 19.24 -20.18 -19.04
C SER A 2 20.09 -19.86 -20.30
N VAL A 3 19.74 -20.47 -21.44
CA VAL A 3 20.32 -20.14 -22.77
C VAL A 3 19.60 -18.96 -23.44
N PHE A 4 18.26 -18.95 -23.49
CA PHE A 4 17.46 -17.86 -24.11
C PHE A 4 17.60 -16.49 -23.40
N ILE A 5 17.61 -16.42 -22.07
CA ILE A 5 17.83 -15.17 -21.32
C ILE A 5 19.32 -14.79 -21.35
N ASN A 6 20.28 -15.73 -21.28
CA ASN A 6 21.70 -15.37 -21.41
C ASN A 6 22.06 -14.83 -22.80
N LYS A 7 21.42 -15.32 -23.88
CA LYS A 7 21.64 -14.81 -25.24
C LYS A 7 21.07 -13.40 -25.46
N LEU A 8 20.13 -12.99 -24.61
CA LEU A 8 19.43 -11.70 -24.63
C LEU A 8 20.06 -10.68 -23.66
N THR A 9 20.62 -11.13 -22.53
CA THR A 9 21.28 -10.26 -21.54
C THR A 9 22.74 -9.95 -21.87
N GLY A 10 22.97 -9.15 -22.91
CA GLY A 10 24.23 -8.43 -23.09
C GLY A 10 24.34 -7.23 -22.14
N SER A 11 25.43 -7.18 -21.36
CA SER A 11 26.06 -5.96 -20.81
C SER A 11 25.18 -4.90 -20.13
N LEU A 12 24.46 -5.23 -19.06
CA LEU A 12 24.01 -4.21 -18.09
C LEU A 12 24.75 -4.39 -16.78
N LYS A 13 25.43 -3.33 -16.30
CA LYS A 13 26.09 -3.32 -14.99
C LYS A 13 25.03 -3.52 -13.90
N ASP A 14 25.35 -4.23 -12.82
CA ASP A 14 24.37 -4.60 -11.80
C ASP A 14 23.65 -3.40 -11.15
N LYS A 15 24.30 -2.22 -11.09
CA LYS A 15 23.65 -0.98 -10.63
C LYS A 15 22.49 -0.53 -11.53
N ASP A 16 22.63 -0.69 -12.85
CA ASP A 16 21.60 -0.28 -13.81
C ASP A 16 20.36 -1.17 -13.69
N LYS A 17 20.55 -2.44 -13.32
CA LYS A 17 19.43 -3.39 -13.09
C LYS A 17 18.55 -2.99 -11.91
N TYR A 18 19.15 -2.56 -10.78
CA TYR A 18 18.38 -2.14 -9.60
C TYR A 18 17.57 -0.87 -9.85
N VAL A 19 18.17 0.10 -10.56
CA VAL A 19 17.49 1.34 -10.93
C VAL A 19 16.32 1.03 -11.88
N LEU A 20 16.55 0.17 -12.87
CA LEU A 20 15.52 -0.20 -13.84
C LEU A 20 14.37 -1.01 -13.22
N ASP A 21 14.66 -1.93 -12.29
CA ASP A 21 13.65 -2.65 -11.49
C ASP A 21 12.80 -1.69 -10.64
N PHE A 22 13.44 -0.70 -10.01
CA PHE A 22 12.73 0.34 -9.25
C PHE A 22 11.79 1.16 -10.14
N TYR A 23 12.27 1.64 -11.29
CA TYR A 23 11.45 2.38 -12.26
C TYR A 23 10.30 1.54 -12.81
N HIS A 24 10.56 0.27 -13.13
CA HIS A 24 9.53 -0.66 -13.62
C HIS A 24 8.42 -0.86 -12.58
N LYS A 25 8.79 -1.10 -11.31
CA LYS A 25 7.83 -1.19 -10.19
C LYS A 25 7.04 0.09 -10.00
N LEU A 26 7.66 1.25 -10.17
CA LEU A 26 7.00 2.55 -10.07
C LEU A 26 6.01 2.76 -11.23
N ASN A 27 6.35 2.34 -12.44
CA ASN A 27 5.45 2.41 -13.60
C ASN A 27 4.24 1.46 -13.45
N ILE A 28 4.46 0.23 -12.98
CA ILE A 28 3.39 -0.70 -12.63
C ILE A 28 2.51 -0.09 -11.53
N THR A 29 3.12 0.51 -10.51
CA THR A 29 2.40 1.20 -9.43
C THR A 29 1.51 2.29 -9.99
N TYR A 30 2.01 3.12 -10.90
CA TYR A 30 1.23 4.18 -11.54
C TYR A 30 0.04 3.62 -12.35
N SER A 31 0.25 2.56 -13.12
CA SER A 31 -0.80 1.89 -13.90
C SER A 31 -1.90 1.30 -13.01
N PHE A 32 -1.54 0.61 -11.92
CA PHE A 32 -2.54 0.15 -10.96
C PHE A 32 -3.20 1.29 -10.20
N PHE A 33 -2.45 2.36 -9.89
CA PHE A 33 -2.98 3.52 -9.17
C PHE A 33 -4.10 4.23 -9.95
N THR A 34 -3.95 4.34 -11.29
CA THR A 34 -5.00 4.88 -12.16
C THR A 34 -6.15 3.89 -12.35
N LYS A 35 -5.86 2.60 -12.60
CA LYS A 35 -6.88 1.55 -12.73
C LYS A 35 -7.76 1.39 -11.49
N ASN A 36 -7.18 1.53 -10.31
CA ASN A 36 -7.86 1.43 -9.02
C ASN A 36 -8.54 2.73 -8.58
N GLU A 37 -8.54 3.77 -9.42
CA GLU A 37 -9.14 5.09 -9.15
C GLU A 37 -8.72 5.70 -7.80
N LEU A 38 -7.47 5.47 -7.37
CA LEU A 38 -7.02 5.86 -6.02
C LEU A 38 -7.03 7.37 -5.81
N ARG A 39 -7.06 8.17 -6.89
CA ARG A 39 -7.29 9.62 -6.84
C ARG A 39 -8.66 9.96 -6.23
N ASN A 40 -9.70 9.22 -6.60
CA ASN A 40 -11.06 9.42 -6.07
C ASN A 40 -11.11 9.06 -4.58
N HIS A 41 -10.44 7.98 -4.18
CA HIS A 41 -10.31 7.61 -2.77
C HIS A 41 -9.53 8.66 -1.95
N ALA A 42 -8.45 9.23 -2.51
CA ALA A 42 -7.70 10.30 -1.87
C ALA A 42 -8.55 11.57 -1.69
N ALA A 43 -9.32 11.96 -2.71
CA ALA A 43 -10.24 13.09 -2.64
C ALA A 43 -11.32 12.88 -1.58
N ALA A 44 -11.93 11.70 -1.53
CA ALA A 44 -12.89 11.35 -0.49
C ALA A 44 -12.27 11.40 0.92
N GLY A 45 -11.05 10.88 1.09
CA GLY A 45 -10.30 10.96 2.34
C GLY A 45 -10.07 12.40 2.82
N ALA A 46 -9.63 13.28 1.92
CA ALA A 46 -9.40 14.69 2.22
C ALA A 46 -10.70 15.43 2.56
N PHE A 47 -11.77 15.16 1.82
CA PHE A 47 -13.09 15.72 2.10
C PHE A 47 -13.62 15.31 3.48
N TYR A 48 -13.57 14.01 3.82
CA TYR A 48 -14.02 13.55 5.14
C TYR A 48 -13.16 14.11 6.28
N LEU A 49 -11.84 14.28 6.07
CA LEU A 49 -10.97 14.96 7.02
C LEU A 49 -11.43 16.41 7.24
N LEU A 50 -11.73 17.16 6.18
CA LEU A 50 -12.23 18.53 6.28
C LEU A 50 -13.57 18.58 7.03
N VAL A 51 -14.53 17.72 6.67
CA VAL A 51 -15.85 17.67 7.32
C VAL A 51 -15.72 17.34 8.81
N SER A 52 -14.75 16.49 9.20
CA SER A 52 -14.49 16.17 10.61
C SER A 52 -13.88 17.31 11.44
N LEU A 53 -13.27 18.32 10.80
CA LEU A 53 -12.67 19.45 11.52
C LEU A 53 -13.72 20.29 12.26
N VAL A 54 -14.92 20.43 11.69
CA VAL A 54 -15.98 21.25 12.29
C VAL A 54 -16.51 20.62 13.59
N PRO A 55 -16.95 19.33 13.62
CA PRO A 55 -17.32 18.68 14.87
C PRO A 55 -16.19 18.61 15.90
N LEU A 56 -14.95 18.41 15.44
CA LEU A 56 -13.77 18.41 16.32
C LEU A 56 -13.57 19.78 16.98
N PHE A 57 -13.68 20.87 16.22
CA PHE A 57 -13.58 22.22 16.75
C PHE A 57 -14.68 22.52 17.77
N LEU A 58 -15.94 22.16 17.47
CA LEU A 58 -17.07 22.31 18.39
C LEU A 58 -16.85 21.53 19.69
N LEU A 59 -16.34 20.30 19.60
CA LEU A 59 -16.04 19.47 20.75
C LEU A 59 -14.87 20.02 21.59
N LEU A 60 -13.82 20.52 20.94
CA LEU A 60 -12.70 21.19 21.63
C LEU A 60 -13.17 22.46 22.36
N MET A 61 -14.02 23.28 21.72
CA MET A 61 -14.63 24.45 22.34
C MET A 61 -15.46 24.06 23.56
N PHE A 62 -16.29 23.02 23.45
CA PHE A 62 -17.10 22.52 24.57
C PHE A 62 -16.25 22.03 25.75
N ILE A 63 -15.19 21.24 25.48
CA ILE A 63 -14.26 20.76 26.51
C ILE A 63 -13.55 21.94 27.17
N PHE A 64 -13.05 22.88 26.37
CA PHE A 64 -12.34 24.05 26.86
C PHE A 64 -13.23 24.93 27.72
N GLU A 65 -14.46 25.21 27.29
CA GLU A 65 -15.45 25.96 28.08
C GLU A 65 -15.78 25.26 29.41
N THR A 66 -16.02 23.95 29.36
CA THR A 66 -16.31 23.14 30.56
C THR A 66 -15.13 23.17 31.53
N PHE A 67 -13.91 23.11 31.02
CA PHE A 67 -12.69 23.20 31.80
C PHE A 67 -12.53 24.57 32.46
N LEU A 68 -12.72 25.67 31.72
CA LEU A 68 -12.65 27.03 32.25
C LEU A 68 -13.69 27.27 33.36
N LYS A 69 -14.92 26.77 33.19
CA LYS A 69 -15.98 26.87 34.21
C LYS A 69 -15.66 26.04 35.46
N SER A 70 -15.06 24.87 35.28
CA SER A 70 -14.70 23.97 36.39
C SER A 70 -13.53 24.51 37.22
N TYR A 71 -12.66 25.34 36.63
CA TYR A 71 -11.49 25.93 37.30
C TYR A 71 -11.44 27.47 37.14
N PRO A 72 -12.29 28.22 37.87
CA PRO A 72 -12.41 29.68 37.71
C PRO A 72 -11.12 30.45 38.03
N SER A 73 -10.34 29.99 39.01
CA SER A 73 -9.06 30.63 39.38
C SER A 73 -8.04 30.52 38.24
N PHE A 74 -7.86 29.31 37.67
CA PHE A 74 -7.00 29.10 36.51
C PHE A 74 -7.48 29.89 35.29
N SER A 75 -8.79 29.99 35.08
CA SER A 75 -9.35 30.76 33.97
C SER A 75 -8.95 32.23 34.02
N LYS A 76 -8.99 32.88 35.21
CA LYS A 76 -8.59 34.29 35.36
C LYS A 76 -7.11 34.47 35.02
N ASP A 77 -6.25 33.62 35.56
CA ASP A 77 -4.81 33.68 35.32
C ASP A 77 -4.47 33.43 33.84
N LEU A 78 -5.14 32.46 33.21
CA LEU A 78 -4.99 32.17 31.79
C LEU A 78 -5.34 33.39 30.92
N PHE A 79 -6.47 34.05 31.18
CA PHE A 79 -6.90 35.20 30.39
C PHE A 79 -6.03 36.44 30.60
N ILE A 80 -5.46 36.63 31.80
CA ILE A 80 -4.44 37.67 32.03
C ILE A 80 -3.23 37.43 31.14
N VAL A 81 -2.74 36.19 31.07
CA VAL A 81 -1.60 35.83 30.19
C VAL A 81 -1.96 35.98 28.72
N LEU A 82 -3.15 35.55 28.29
CA LEU A 82 -3.59 35.66 26.90
C LEU A 82 -3.77 37.11 26.45
N ALA A 83 -4.27 37.99 27.32
CA ALA A 83 -4.44 39.42 27.04
C ALA A 83 -3.10 40.13 26.75
N ILE A 84 -1.99 39.64 27.31
CA ILE A 84 -0.63 40.14 27.01
C ILE A 84 -0.25 39.85 25.54
N PHE A 85 -0.70 38.73 24.98
CA PHE A 85 -0.41 38.35 23.60
C PHE A 85 -1.36 39.01 22.60
N ASN A 86 -2.65 39.14 22.96
CA ASN A 86 -3.66 39.80 22.15
C ASN A 86 -4.82 40.26 23.03
N GLU A 87 -5.06 41.58 23.04
CA GLU A 87 -6.13 42.23 23.82
C GLU A 87 -7.54 41.71 23.46
N LYS A 88 -7.72 41.07 22.30
CA LYS A 88 -8.99 40.47 21.88
C LYS A 88 -9.29 39.11 22.53
N LEU A 89 -8.32 38.47 23.18
CA LEU A 89 -8.50 37.16 23.84
C LEU A 89 -9.05 37.34 25.26
N THR A 90 -10.19 38.01 25.41
CA THR A 90 -10.86 38.22 26.70
C THR A 90 -11.87 37.10 27.00
N PRO A 91 -12.25 36.92 28.29
CA PRO A 91 -13.34 36.04 28.67
C PRO A 91 -14.63 36.35 27.89
N GLU A 92 -14.87 37.63 27.57
CA GLU A 92 -15.99 38.12 26.78
C GLU A 92 -16.02 37.58 25.34
N LEU A 93 -14.87 37.31 24.71
CA LEU A 93 -14.83 36.70 23.39
C LEU A 93 -15.43 35.28 23.42
N PHE A 94 -15.04 34.49 24.42
CA PHE A 94 -15.60 33.16 24.67
C PHE A 94 -17.05 33.25 25.15
N GLU A 95 -17.39 34.32 25.86
CA GLU A 95 -18.76 34.63 26.24
C GLU A 95 -19.65 34.97 25.04
N LYS A 96 -19.09 35.63 24.01
CA LYS A 96 -19.78 35.96 22.77
C LYS A 96 -19.97 34.74 21.86
N PHE A 97 -19.10 33.75 21.98
CA PHE A 97 -19.32 32.41 21.45
C PHE A 97 -20.29 31.58 22.30
N GLN A 98 -20.91 32.12 23.38
CA GLN A 98 -21.95 31.42 24.14
C GLN A 98 -23.12 31.07 23.23
N ILE A 99 -23.11 29.81 22.77
CA ILE A 99 -24.30 29.16 22.28
C ILE A 99 -25.06 28.68 23.53
N SER A 100 -25.80 29.60 24.16
CA SER A 100 -26.69 29.53 25.35
C SER A 100 -26.43 28.47 26.46
N LYS A 101 -26.70 28.85 27.71
CA LYS A 101 -26.59 27.98 28.92
C LYS A 101 -27.29 26.61 28.84
N LYS A 102 -28.23 26.39 27.91
CA LYS A 102 -28.85 25.07 27.61
C LYS A 102 -28.35 24.40 26.32
N ALA A 103 -27.80 25.16 25.38
CA ALA A 103 -27.34 24.65 24.09
C ALA A 103 -25.89 24.14 24.14
N GLY A 104 -25.04 24.61 25.06
CA GLY A 104 -23.65 24.14 25.18
C GLY A 104 -23.52 22.62 25.38
N SER A 105 -24.34 22.01 26.24
CA SER A 105 -24.35 20.55 26.45
C SER A 105 -24.92 19.79 25.24
N ALA A 106 -25.96 20.32 24.60
CA ALA A 106 -26.54 19.75 23.39
C ALA A 106 -25.57 19.83 22.20
N ILE A 107 -24.77 20.89 22.10
CA ILE A 107 -23.76 21.10 21.04
C ILE A 107 -22.53 20.25 21.29
N GLY A 108 -22.10 20.08 22.54
CA GLY A 108 -21.07 19.10 22.90
C GLY A 108 -21.50 17.68 22.54
N ALA A 109 -22.72 17.29 22.89
CA ALA A 109 -23.28 15.98 22.54
C ALA A 109 -23.45 15.79 21.03
N PHE A 110 -24.00 16.80 20.33
CA PHE A 110 -24.15 16.78 18.88
C PHE A 110 -22.79 16.76 18.17
N GLY A 111 -21.82 17.55 18.64
CA GLY A 111 -20.45 17.58 18.15
C GLY A 111 -19.76 16.23 18.34
N LEU A 112 -19.92 15.59 19.51
CA LEU A 112 -19.39 14.25 19.76
C LEU A 112 -20.03 13.21 18.82
N LEU A 113 -21.37 13.20 18.71
CA LEU A 113 -22.06 12.26 17.82
C LEU A 113 -21.66 12.45 16.35
N ASN A 114 -21.58 13.70 15.90
CA ASN A 114 -21.19 14.03 14.54
C ASN A 114 -19.69 13.74 14.30
N LEU A 115 -18.83 13.94 15.29
CA LEU A 115 -17.42 13.55 15.22
C LEU A 115 -17.26 12.03 15.11
N LEU A 116 -18.00 11.25 15.90
CA LEU A 116 -18.00 9.79 15.80
C LEU A 116 -18.50 9.31 14.44
N PHE A 117 -19.55 9.95 13.91
CA PHE A 117 -20.09 9.66 12.57
C PHE A 117 -19.09 10.00 11.46
N THR A 118 -18.51 11.20 11.47
CA THR A 118 -17.56 11.66 10.44
C THR A 118 -16.22 10.91 10.52
N SER A 119 -15.74 10.61 11.72
CA SER A 119 -14.59 9.73 11.96
C SER A 119 -14.82 8.34 11.35
N ARG A 120 -16.05 7.80 11.49
CA ARG A 120 -16.41 6.53 10.86
C ARG A 120 -16.35 6.60 9.33
N LEU A 121 -16.80 7.69 8.72
CA LEU A 121 -16.71 7.90 7.27
C LEU A 121 -15.27 8.00 6.78
N MET A 122 -14.43 8.77 7.49
CA MET A 122 -13.00 8.89 7.20
C MET A 122 -12.32 7.53 7.27
N LEU A 123 -12.59 6.77 8.33
CA LEU A 123 -12.02 5.43 8.48
C LEU A 123 -12.49 4.49 7.35
N ALA A 124 -13.78 4.48 7.05
CA ALA A 124 -14.33 3.67 5.95
C ALA A 124 -13.74 4.07 4.59
N SER A 125 -13.36 5.34 4.39
CA SER A 125 -12.65 5.79 3.19
C SER A 125 -11.28 5.14 3.06
N ILE A 126 -10.47 5.21 4.13
CA ILE A 126 -9.13 4.60 4.16
C ILE A 126 -9.23 3.08 3.99
N GLN A 127 -10.16 2.42 4.69
CA GLN A 127 -10.37 0.97 4.57
C GLN A 127 -10.77 0.56 3.15
N ARG A 128 -11.69 1.29 2.52
CA ARG A 128 -12.08 1.04 1.11
C ARG A 128 -10.90 1.19 0.17
N ALA A 129 -10.10 2.25 0.33
CA ALA A 129 -8.89 2.43 -0.46
C ALA A 129 -7.91 1.25 -0.30
N PHE A 130 -7.67 0.80 0.94
CA PHE A 130 -6.81 -0.35 1.21
C PHE A 130 -7.40 -1.67 0.73
N ALA A 131 -8.73 -1.82 0.72
CA ALA A 131 -9.38 -3.01 0.19
C ALA A 131 -9.22 -3.13 -1.34
N VAL A 132 -9.21 -2.00 -2.05
CA VAL A 132 -8.91 -1.95 -3.49
C VAL A 132 -7.43 -2.24 -3.77
N ILE A 133 -6.51 -1.68 -2.95
CA ILE A 133 -5.07 -1.91 -3.10
C ILE A 133 -4.68 -3.36 -2.73
N PHE A 134 -5.23 -3.88 -1.64
CA PHE A 134 -4.94 -5.21 -1.10
C PHE A 134 -6.20 -6.07 -1.13
N PRO A 135 -6.62 -6.54 -2.32
CA PRO A 135 -7.81 -7.37 -2.45
C PRO A 135 -7.66 -8.65 -1.64
N ALA A 136 -8.71 -8.97 -0.88
CA ALA A 136 -8.77 -10.13 0.01
C ALA A 136 -9.93 -11.06 -0.39
N GLU A 137 -9.66 -12.36 -0.44
CA GLU A 137 -10.64 -13.40 -0.77
C GLU A 137 -11.69 -13.63 0.36
N LYS A 138 -11.38 -13.23 1.60
CA LYS A 138 -12.27 -13.41 2.76
C LYS A 138 -12.61 -12.07 3.39
N LYS A 139 -13.91 -11.80 3.59
CA LYS A 139 -14.42 -10.67 4.38
C LYS A 139 -13.95 -10.85 5.84
N ARG A 140 -13.35 -9.83 6.45
CA ARG A 140 -13.02 -9.86 7.89
C ARG A 140 -14.32 -9.77 8.71
N ASN A 141 -14.33 -10.34 9.91
CA ASN A 141 -15.44 -10.14 10.84
C ASN A 141 -15.54 -8.65 11.22
N PHE A 142 -16.76 -8.10 11.14
CA PHE A 142 -17.08 -6.68 11.36
C PHE A 142 -16.44 -6.07 12.62
N ILE A 143 -16.36 -6.84 13.72
CA ILE A 143 -15.82 -6.39 15.01
C ILE A 143 -14.28 -6.25 14.99
N LYS A 144 -13.57 -7.20 14.38
CA LYS A 144 -12.08 -7.16 14.27
C LYS A 144 -11.61 -6.08 13.29
N GLU A 145 -12.42 -5.78 12.28
CA GLU A 145 -12.15 -4.73 11.29
C GLU A 145 -12.25 -3.32 11.90
N ASN A 146 -13.15 -3.13 12.86
CA ASN A 146 -13.32 -1.86 13.57
C ASN A 146 -12.24 -1.64 14.64
N PHE A 147 -11.83 -2.66 15.40
CA PHE A 147 -10.89 -2.49 16.51
C PHE A 147 -9.46 -2.09 16.08
N ILE A 148 -8.90 -2.74 15.05
CA ILE A 148 -7.55 -2.41 14.54
C ILE A 148 -7.52 -0.97 13.99
N SER A 149 -8.63 -0.55 13.43
CA SER A 149 -8.79 0.72 12.74
C SER A 149 -9.04 1.90 13.68
N ILE A 150 -9.77 1.66 14.78
CA ILE A 150 -9.99 2.63 15.85
C ILE A 150 -8.68 2.91 16.61
N GLY A 151 -7.74 1.96 16.68
CA GLY A 151 -6.45 2.16 17.35
C GLY A 151 -5.43 3.00 16.56
N ILE A 152 -5.36 2.83 15.24
CA ILE A 152 -4.28 3.44 14.42
C ILE A 152 -4.54 4.93 14.11
N ILE A 153 -5.80 5.34 13.91
CA ILE A 153 -6.13 6.74 13.54
C ILE A 153 -5.84 7.73 14.67
N PRO A 154 -6.21 7.49 15.95
CA PRO A 154 -5.85 8.37 17.05
C PRO A 154 -4.34 8.50 17.21
N ILE A 155 -3.59 7.42 16.98
CA ILE A 155 -2.12 7.45 17.00
C ILE A 155 -1.59 8.35 15.88
N LEU A 156 -2.17 8.30 14.67
CA LEU A 156 -1.84 9.21 13.57
C LEU A 156 -2.19 10.68 13.87
N ILE A 157 -3.30 10.95 14.56
CA ILE A 157 -3.71 12.32 14.95
C ILE A 157 -2.81 12.85 16.07
N ILE A 158 -2.58 12.05 17.12
CA ILE A 158 -1.63 12.36 18.21
C ILE A 158 -0.25 12.62 17.61
N PHE A 159 0.16 11.87 16.61
CA PHE A 159 1.40 12.11 15.88
C PHE A 159 1.46 13.49 15.22
N VAL A 160 0.43 13.88 14.46
CA VAL A 160 0.39 15.21 13.83
C VAL A 160 0.53 16.29 14.90
N VAL A 161 -0.21 16.15 16.01
CA VAL A 161 -0.16 17.10 17.13
C VAL A 161 1.23 17.14 17.78
N VAL A 162 1.85 16.00 18.06
CA VAL A 162 3.19 15.92 18.68
C VAL A 162 4.26 16.48 17.74
N VAL A 163 4.21 16.19 16.44
CA VAL A 163 5.14 16.74 15.45
C VAL A 163 5.00 18.26 15.33
N SER A 164 3.77 18.75 15.25
CA SER A 164 3.50 20.19 15.24
C SER A 164 3.99 20.85 16.54
N ALA A 165 3.77 20.23 17.70
CA ALA A 165 4.26 20.74 18.98
C ALA A 165 5.78 20.78 19.06
N LEU A 166 6.48 19.71 18.63
CA LEU A 166 7.95 19.63 18.63
C LEU A 166 8.61 20.64 17.67
N THR A 167 7.95 20.93 16.55
CA THR A 167 8.47 21.92 15.59
C THR A 167 8.23 23.35 16.05
N SER A 168 7.10 23.63 16.73
CA SER A 168 6.81 24.94 17.33
C SER A 168 7.65 25.25 18.58
N THR A 169 7.99 24.25 19.41
CA THR A 169 8.80 24.44 20.63
C THR A 169 10.27 24.80 20.36
N LYS A 170 10.78 24.55 19.15
CA LYS A 170 12.14 24.91 18.72
C LYS A 170 12.51 26.37 19.01
N PHE A 171 11.63 27.30 18.65
CA PHE A 171 11.89 28.74 18.78
C PHE A 171 11.94 29.19 20.24
N ILE A 172 11.08 28.61 21.07
CA ILE A 172 10.96 28.91 22.50
C ILE A 172 12.14 28.31 23.27
N LEU A 173 12.51 27.05 22.97
CA LEU A 173 13.59 26.34 23.65
C LEU A 173 14.97 26.98 23.39
N LEU A 174 15.24 27.40 22.15
CA LEU A 174 16.48 28.11 21.81
C LEU A 174 16.58 29.47 22.52
N LYS A 175 15.45 30.20 22.64
CA LYS A 175 15.37 31.46 23.38
C LYS A 175 15.59 31.25 24.88
N TYR A 176 15.04 30.20 25.47
CA TYR A 176 15.22 29.89 26.88
C TYR A 176 16.66 29.47 27.22
N LEU A 177 17.29 28.66 26.35
CA LEU A 177 18.70 28.27 26.49
C LEU A 177 19.66 29.47 26.40
N GLN A 178 19.30 30.50 25.62
CA GLN A 178 20.03 31.77 25.59
C GLN A 178 19.96 32.54 26.90
N VAL A 179 18.80 32.57 27.55
CA VAL A 179 18.59 33.24 28.85
C VAL A 179 19.29 32.49 29.98
N SER A 180 19.43 31.17 29.88
CA SER A 180 20.03 30.32 30.92
C SER A 180 21.57 30.30 30.92
N GLY A 181 22.24 31.09 30.06
CA GLY A 181 23.70 31.23 30.04
C GLY A 181 24.49 30.04 29.48
N ILE A 182 23.81 29.04 28.90
CA ILE A 182 24.45 27.88 28.27
C ILE A 182 25.01 28.30 26.90
N SER A 183 26.24 27.90 26.58
CA SER A 183 26.89 28.20 25.30
C SER A 183 26.16 27.50 24.14
N ILE A 184 25.23 28.24 23.52
CA ILE A 184 24.34 27.80 22.42
C ILE A 184 25.12 27.28 21.22
N TYR A 185 26.37 27.73 21.02
CA TYR A 185 27.17 27.41 19.85
C TYR A 185 27.33 25.91 19.59
N TYR A 186 27.56 25.10 20.64
CA TYR A 186 27.78 23.65 20.49
C TYR A 186 26.48 22.82 20.57
N ILE A 187 25.46 23.29 21.28
CA ILE A 187 24.21 22.54 21.52
C ILE A 187 23.16 22.80 20.43
N ALA A 188 23.09 24.01 19.90
CA ALA A 188 22.13 24.38 18.85
C ALA A 188 22.19 23.50 17.60
N PRO A 189 23.36 23.15 17.02
CA PRO A 189 23.38 22.30 15.82
C PRO A 189 22.84 20.89 16.07
N ILE A 190 23.17 20.28 17.22
CA ILE A 190 22.69 18.95 17.61
C ILE A 190 21.18 18.99 17.86
N LEU A 191 20.69 19.99 18.59
CA LEU A 191 19.27 20.17 18.86
C LEU A 191 18.47 20.43 17.57
N ASN A 192 19.01 21.23 16.65
CA ASN A 192 18.41 21.47 15.33
C ASN A 192 18.29 20.18 14.52
N LEU A 193 19.34 19.35 14.52
CA LEU A 193 19.35 18.07 13.83
C LEU A 193 18.30 17.11 14.44
N LEU A 194 18.27 17.00 15.77
CA LEU A 194 17.37 16.12 16.50
C LEU A 194 15.90 16.52 16.27
N LEU A 195 15.57 17.81 16.39
CA LEU A 195 14.22 18.32 16.14
C LEU A 195 13.78 18.20 14.68
N TYR A 196 14.72 18.04 13.74
CA TYR A 196 14.41 17.76 12.34
C TYR A 196 14.20 16.26 12.07
N ILE A 197 15.08 15.40 12.61
CA ILE A 197 15.06 13.94 12.37
C ILE A 197 13.93 13.25 13.13
N VAL A 198 13.69 13.60 14.39
CA VAL A 198 12.73 12.89 15.26
C VAL A 198 11.31 12.88 14.66
N PRO A 199 10.74 14.00 14.19
CA PRO A 199 9.44 13.98 13.51
C PRO A 199 9.40 13.08 12.27
N GLY A 200 10.47 13.06 11.48
CA GLY A 200 10.59 12.20 10.30
C GLY A 200 10.65 10.72 10.66
N LEU A 201 11.36 10.36 11.73
CA LEU A 201 11.44 8.99 12.23
C LEU A 201 10.10 8.51 12.78
N ILE A 202 9.38 9.36 13.52
CA ILE A 202 8.05 9.02 14.01
C ILE A 202 7.08 8.84 12.82
N ALA A 203 7.13 9.75 11.82
CA ALA A 203 6.33 9.63 10.59
C ALA A 203 6.59 8.30 9.88
N PHE A 204 7.87 7.94 9.75
CA PHE A 204 8.31 6.68 9.16
C PHE A 204 7.72 5.48 9.89
N LEU A 205 7.85 5.41 11.22
CA LEU A 205 7.34 4.30 12.02
C LEU A 205 5.83 4.14 11.89
N LEU A 206 5.09 5.24 11.88
CA LEU A 206 3.63 5.20 11.76
C LEU A 206 3.17 4.71 10.41
N VAL A 207 3.76 5.24 9.34
CA VAL A 207 3.45 4.81 7.98
C VAL A 207 3.83 3.34 7.79
N PHE A 208 4.97 2.92 8.33
CA PHE A 208 5.39 1.53 8.35
C PHE A 208 4.36 0.62 9.06
N PHE A 209 3.95 0.97 10.28
CA PHE A 209 2.97 0.20 11.03
C PHE A 209 1.60 0.18 10.33
N THR A 210 1.22 1.30 9.72
CA THR A 210 -0.03 1.39 8.97
C THR A 210 0.01 0.47 7.75
N TYR A 211 1.08 0.49 6.94
CA TYR A 211 1.23 -0.40 5.79
C TYR A 211 1.38 -1.87 6.17
N ARG A 212 1.88 -2.18 7.36
CA ARG A 212 2.04 -3.56 7.83
C ARG A 212 0.75 -4.14 8.41
N TYR A 213 0.00 -3.37 9.20
CA TYR A 213 -1.11 -3.89 10.01
C TYR A 213 -2.50 -3.53 9.51
N LEU A 214 -2.64 -2.43 8.76
CA LEU A 214 -3.93 -2.04 8.21
C LEU A 214 -4.42 -3.01 7.11
N PRO A 215 -3.58 -3.46 6.15
CA PRO A 215 -4.04 -4.36 5.09
C PRO A 215 -4.65 -5.65 5.61
N VAL A 216 -5.59 -6.20 4.83
CA VAL A 216 -6.25 -7.46 5.16
C VAL A 216 -5.26 -8.63 5.14
N ARG A 217 -4.47 -8.71 4.06
CA ARG A 217 -3.30 -9.58 3.92
C ARG A 217 -2.05 -8.78 4.29
N ARG A 218 -1.41 -9.15 5.39
CA ARG A 218 -0.24 -8.42 5.91
C ARG A 218 0.95 -8.56 4.94
N PRO A 219 1.40 -7.49 4.26
CA PRO A 219 2.59 -7.54 3.41
C PRO A 219 3.82 -7.74 4.28
N ASP A 220 4.89 -8.34 3.76
CA ASP A 220 6.13 -8.60 4.49
C ASP A 220 6.77 -7.30 5.02
N SER A 221 7.53 -7.41 6.12
CA SER A 221 8.14 -6.25 6.76
C SER A 221 9.13 -5.53 5.84
N LYS A 222 9.80 -6.23 4.91
CA LYS A 222 10.78 -5.61 4.01
C LYS A 222 10.09 -4.73 2.97
N SER A 223 8.98 -5.18 2.38
CA SER A 223 8.19 -4.36 1.46
C SER A 223 7.55 -3.16 2.14
N ALA A 224 7.00 -3.35 3.35
CA ALA A 224 6.43 -2.24 4.13
C ALA A 224 7.48 -1.18 4.48
N LEU A 225 8.71 -1.60 4.83
CA LEU A 225 9.84 -0.70 5.11
C LEU A 225 10.22 0.15 3.89
N LYS A 226 10.32 -0.48 2.71
CA LYS A 226 10.62 0.21 1.44
C LYS A 226 9.56 1.24 1.09
N GLY A 227 8.28 0.90 1.27
CA GLY A 227 7.18 1.83 1.02
C GLY A 227 7.11 2.99 2.01
N ALA A 228 7.40 2.74 3.30
CA ALA A 228 7.47 3.80 4.31
C ALA A 228 8.64 4.76 4.04
N LEU A 229 9.78 4.24 3.60
CA LEU A 229 10.95 5.05 3.22
C LEU A 229 10.62 5.93 2.01
N LEU A 230 10.00 5.35 0.97
CA LEU A 230 9.53 6.09 -0.20
C LEU A 230 8.54 7.20 0.20
N PHE A 231 7.59 6.90 1.08
CA PHE A 231 6.64 7.89 1.60
C PHE A 231 7.34 9.07 2.26
N VAL A 232 8.28 8.83 3.17
CA VAL A 232 8.98 9.91 3.89
C VAL A 232 9.77 10.80 2.94
N ILE A 233 10.48 10.21 1.96
CA ILE A 233 11.22 10.98 0.95
C ILE A 233 10.27 11.86 0.15
N MET A 234 9.20 11.28 -0.40
CA MET A 234 8.23 12.04 -1.20
C MET A 234 7.50 13.09 -0.36
N PHE A 235 7.16 12.77 0.89
CA PHE A 235 6.47 13.68 1.81
C PHE A 235 7.32 14.91 2.13
N VAL A 236 8.63 14.74 2.36
CA VAL A 236 9.55 15.86 2.58
C VAL A 236 9.63 16.75 1.34
N LEU A 237 9.71 16.17 0.13
CA LEU A 237 9.74 16.92 -1.12
C LEU A 237 8.44 17.73 -1.34
N VAL A 238 7.29 17.08 -1.18
CA VAL A 238 5.98 17.73 -1.33
C VAL A 238 5.76 18.81 -0.25
N LYS A 239 6.18 18.56 0.99
CA LYS A 239 6.14 19.54 2.07
C LYS A 239 6.98 20.78 1.76
N SER A 240 8.19 20.57 1.23
CA SER A 240 9.07 21.68 0.84
C SER A 240 8.45 22.53 -0.28
N ALA A 241 7.89 21.89 -1.30
CA ALA A 241 7.19 22.57 -2.39
C ALA A 241 5.96 23.35 -1.89
N ALA A 242 5.14 22.74 -1.03
CA ALA A 242 3.96 23.37 -0.46
C ALA A 242 4.30 24.56 0.44
N TYR A 243 5.34 24.45 1.28
CA TYR A 243 5.81 25.57 2.10
C TYR A 243 6.21 26.77 1.25
N SER A 244 6.95 26.52 0.16
CA SER A 244 7.37 27.55 -0.78
C SER A 244 6.16 28.23 -1.45
N PHE A 245 5.15 27.44 -1.83
CA PHE A 245 3.91 27.94 -2.41
C PHE A 245 3.11 28.81 -1.42
N VAL A 246 2.94 28.34 -0.18
CA VAL A 246 2.16 29.06 0.84
C VAL A 246 2.79 30.42 1.17
N ILE A 247 4.12 30.52 1.24
CA ILE A 247 4.78 31.81 1.47
C ILE A 247 4.47 32.82 0.35
N GLN A 248 4.49 32.38 -0.91
CA GLN A 248 4.22 33.24 -2.05
C GLN A 248 2.76 33.69 -2.13
N VAL A 249 1.82 32.85 -1.68
CA VAL A 249 0.38 33.16 -1.69
C VAL A 249 -0.02 33.99 -0.48
N SER A 250 0.55 33.73 0.70
CA SER A 250 0.19 34.39 1.96
C SER A 250 0.51 35.89 1.99
N THR A 251 1.35 36.39 1.08
CA THR A 251 1.61 37.82 0.93
C THR A 251 0.48 38.57 0.21
N ASN A 252 -0.40 37.85 -0.50
CA ASN A 252 -1.58 38.43 -1.15
C ASN A 252 -2.79 38.33 -0.23
N THR A 253 -3.24 39.48 0.28
CA THR A 253 -4.39 39.64 1.20
C THR A 253 -5.74 39.21 0.63
N ALA A 254 -5.82 38.83 -0.65
CA ALA A 254 -7.05 38.40 -1.32
C ALA A 254 -7.62 37.07 -0.79
N TYR A 255 -6.80 36.25 -0.13
CA TYR A 255 -7.19 34.94 0.39
C TYR A 255 -7.35 34.99 1.92
N GLY A 256 -8.51 35.47 2.39
CA GLY A 256 -8.89 35.43 3.80
C GLY A 256 -9.17 34.01 4.32
N VAL A 257 -10.06 33.86 5.30
CA VAL A 257 -10.42 32.57 5.94
C VAL A 257 -10.90 31.51 4.92
N LEU A 258 -11.56 31.91 3.84
CA LEU A 258 -11.95 30.98 2.77
C LEU A 258 -10.75 30.33 2.07
N GLY A 259 -9.66 31.09 1.88
CA GLY A 259 -8.43 30.59 1.26
C GLY A 259 -7.71 29.55 2.11
N SER A 260 -7.71 29.69 3.44
CA SER A 260 -7.06 28.72 4.33
C SER A 260 -7.76 27.35 4.29
N VAL A 261 -9.08 27.31 4.17
CA VAL A 261 -9.86 26.07 4.02
C VAL A 261 -9.47 25.35 2.71
N PHE A 262 -9.37 26.08 1.59
CA PHE A 262 -8.94 25.49 0.33
C PHE A 262 -7.49 24.99 0.38
N ILE A 263 -6.57 25.74 1.01
CA ILE A 263 -5.17 25.30 1.18
C ILE A 263 -5.12 24.00 2.00
N ILE A 264 -5.89 23.91 3.10
CA ILE A 264 -5.97 22.69 3.92
C ILE A 264 -6.54 21.51 3.11
N LEU A 265 -7.58 21.75 2.30
CA LEU A 265 -8.18 20.73 1.46
C LEU A 265 -7.19 20.18 0.43
N ILE A 266 -6.51 21.08 -0.31
CA ILE A 266 -5.52 20.72 -1.33
C ILE A 266 -4.34 20.00 -0.67
N TRP A 267 -3.84 20.53 0.45
CA TRP A 267 -2.75 19.90 1.20
C TRP A 267 -3.12 18.49 1.67
N SER A 268 -4.29 18.33 2.28
CA SER A 268 -4.79 17.03 2.73
C SER A 268 -4.93 16.05 1.55
N TYR A 269 -5.45 16.51 0.41
CA TYR A 269 -5.56 15.71 -0.80
C TYR A 269 -4.21 15.17 -1.27
N PHE A 270 -3.17 16.02 -1.34
CA PHE A 270 -1.84 15.57 -1.73
C PHE A 270 -1.23 14.57 -0.75
N VAL A 271 -1.45 14.76 0.56
CA VAL A 271 -0.99 13.80 1.59
C VAL A 271 -1.66 12.45 1.41
N PHE A 272 -2.98 12.40 1.19
CA PHE A 272 -3.70 11.16 0.93
C PHE A 272 -3.27 10.50 -0.39
N LEU A 273 -3.08 11.29 -1.44
CA LEU A 273 -2.61 10.79 -2.74
C LEU A 273 -1.25 10.11 -2.59
N LEU A 274 -0.31 10.76 -1.93
CA LEU A 274 1.03 10.25 -1.68
C LEU A 274 1.00 8.99 -0.79
N PHE A 275 0.18 9.00 0.27
CA PHE A 275 -0.02 7.86 1.15
C PHE A 275 -0.56 6.64 0.39
N LEU A 276 -1.61 6.81 -0.42
CA LEU A 276 -2.19 5.70 -1.19
C LEU A 276 -1.25 5.24 -2.32
N PHE A 277 -0.50 6.15 -2.95
CA PHE A 277 0.48 5.79 -3.97
C PHE A 277 1.60 4.91 -3.38
N CYS A 278 2.14 5.28 -2.22
CA CYS A 278 3.13 4.47 -1.53
C CYS A 278 2.55 3.14 -1.02
N ALA A 279 1.29 3.10 -0.58
CA ALA A 279 0.61 1.84 -0.25
C ALA A 279 0.49 0.90 -1.47
N GLN A 280 0.15 1.44 -2.65
CA GLN A 280 0.12 0.67 -3.90
C GLN A 280 1.53 0.17 -4.28
N TYR A 281 2.58 0.96 -4.04
CA TYR A 281 3.96 0.53 -4.25
C TYR A 281 4.36 -0.65 -3.33
N VAL A 282 3.89 -0.64 -2.07
CA VAL A 282 4.07 -1.78 -1.15
C VAL A 282 3.42 -3.04 -1.72
N PHE A 283 2.20 -2.92 -2.27
CA PHE A 283 1.52 -4.05 -2.90
C PHE A 283 2.30 -4.62 -4.10
N VAL A 284 2.77 -3.75 -5.00
CA VAL A 284 3.56 -4.17 -6.18
C VAL A 284 4.86 -4.84 -5.76
N THR A 285 5.53 -4.32 -4.73
CA THR A 285 6.77 -4.91 -4.22
C THR A 285 6.52 -6.26 -3.54
N TYR A 286 5.44 -6.38 -2.77
CA TYR A 286 5.05 -7.60 -2.08
C TYR A 286 4.62 -8.72 -3.04
N ARG A 287 3.92 -8.38 -4.14
CA ARG A 287 3.43 -9.33 -5.15
C ARG A 287 4.24 -9.32 -6.46
N ALA A 288 5.48 -8.84 -6.43
CA ALA A 288 6.30 -8.72 -7.63
C ALA A 288 6.40 -10.05 -8.41
N ASP A 289 6.70 -11.14 -7.71
CA ASP A 289 6.81 -12.50 -8.29
C ASP A 289 5.55 -12.89 -9.08
N TYR A 290 4.38 -12.74 -8.45
CA TYR A 290 3.08 -13.05 -9.06
C TYR A 290 2.77 -12.12 -10.25
N LEU A 291 2.99 -10.80 -10.12
CA LEU A 291 2.68 -9.84 -11.18
C LEU A 291 3.54 -10.07 -12.42
N ILE A 292 4.83 -10.36 -12.23
CA ILE A 292 5.78 -10.66 -13.30
C ILE A 292 5.37 -11.95 -14.02
N LEU A 293 5.06 -13.01 -13.28
CA LEU A 293 4.59 -14.26 -13.86
C LEU A 293 3.26 -14.07 -14.58
N ASN A 294 2.31 -13.35 -14.00
CA ASN A 294 1.02 -13.08 -14.63
C ASN A 294 1.18 -12.34 -15.97
N GLN A 295 2.12 -11.39 -16.04
CA GLN A 295 2.43 -10.66 -17.26
C GLN A 295 3.09 -11.55 -18.33
N LEU A 296 3.87 -12.57 -17.94
CA LEU A 296 4.42 -13.57 -18.87
C LEU A 296 3.31 -14.33 -19.63
N PHE A 297 2.16 -14.51 -18.99
CA PHE A 297 1.01 -15.21 -19.56
C PHE A 297 -0.02 -14.28 -20.22
N SER A 298 0.24 -12.98 -20.30
CA SER A 298 -0.65 -12.05 -21.02
C SER A 298 -0.59 -12.29 -22.54
N ASP A 299 -1.62 -11.85 -23.26
CA ASP A 299 -1.72 -12.07 -24.72
C ASP A 299 -0.60 -11.35 -25.49
N GLU A 300 -0.11 -10.23 -24.98
CA GLU A 300 1.09 -9.56 -25.47
C GLU A 300 2.33 -10.22 -24.85
N ARG A 301 3.10 -10.95 -25.68
CA ARG A 301 4.39 -11.50 -25.23
C ARG A 301 5.26 -10.36 -24.69
N PRO A 302 5.82 -10.48 -23.46
CA PRO A 302 6.61 -9.41 -22.88
C PRO A 302 7.82 -9.05 -23.74
N ASP A 303 8.08 -7.75 -23.90
CA ASP A 303 9.24 -7.26 -24.65
C ASP A 303 10.57 -7.72 -24.00
N HIS A 304 11.64 -7.72 -24.79
CA HIS A 304 13.01 -8.05 -24.36
C HIS A 304 13.41 -7.32 -23.08
N LYS A 305 13.10 -6.02 -22.97
CA LYS A 305 13.39 -5.23 -21.77
C LYS A 305 12.75 -5.82 -20.50
N PHE A 306 11.52 -6.33 -20.60
CA PHE A 306 10.84 -6.98 -19.48
C PHE A 306 11.57 -8.23 -19.01
N MET A 307 12.03 -9.07 -19.94
CA MET A 307 12.78 -10.28 -19.60
C MET A 307 14.11 -9.96 -18.90
N VAL A 308 14.83 -8.93 -19.37
CA VAL A 308 16.09 -8.50 -18.77
C VAL A 308 15.90 -7.95 -17.36
N ILE A 309 14.89 -7.10 -17.15
CA ILE A 309 14.58 -6.50 -15.85
C ILE A 309 14.22 -7.57 -14.82
N ASN A 310 13.40 -8.54 -15.23
CA ASN A 310 12.81 -9.52 -14.33
C ASN A 310 13.55 -10.87 -14.31
N LYS A 311 14.74 -10.96 -14.93
CA LYS A 311 15.55 -12.19 -15.03
C LYS A 311 15.63 -12.97 -13.73
N LYS A 312 15.98 -12.31 -12.63
CA LYS A 312 16.15 -12.96 -11.32
C LYS A 312 14.87 -13.63 -10.80
N VAL A 313 13.72 -13.02 -11.08
CA VAL A 313 12.41 -13.58 -10.69
C VAL A 313 12.05 -14.72 -11.63
N LEU A 314 12.24 -14.55 -12.94
CA LEU A 314 11.97 -15.60 -13.93
C LEU A 314 12.83 -16.84 -13.68
N GLU A 315 14.12 -16.68 -13.41
CA GLU A 315 15.05 -17.77 -13.07
C GLU A 315 14.63 -18.56 -11.83
N LYS A 316 14.00 -17.90 -10.84
CA LYS A 316 13.47 -18.57 -9.64
C LYS A 316 12.34 -19.56 -9.96
N PHE A 317 11.58 -19.30 -11.03
CA PHE A 317 10.43 -20.09 -11.44
C PHE A 317 10.67 -20.85 -12.74
N THR A 318 11.89 -20.89 -13.26
CA THR A 318 12.18 -21.58 -14.52
C THR A 318 13.09 -22.77 -14.25
N MET A 319 12.83 -23.86 -14.94
CA MET A 319 13.71 -25.03 -14.97
C MET A 319 13.95 -25.50 -16.41
N THR A 320 15.14 -26.04 -16.65
CA THR A 320 15.49 -26.70 -17.90
C THR A 320 15.58 -28.20 -17.66
N ILE A 321 15.00 -28.98 -18.56
CA ILE A 321 15.05 -30.45 -18.53
C ILE A 321 15.60 -30.96 -19.88
N PRO A 322 16.79 -31.59 -19.89
CA PRO A 322 17.35 -32.27 -21.06
C PRO A 322 16.42 -33.30 -21.69
N ALA A 323 16.61 -33.56 -22.98
CA ALA A 323 15.94 -34.66 -23.68
C ALA A 323 16.15 -36.00 -22.95
N GLU A 324 15.12 -36.84 -22.98
CA GLU A 324 15.08 -38.16 -22.33
C GLU A 324 15.12 -38.17 -20.79
N GLU A 325 15.07 -37.00 -20.13
CA GLU A 325 14.93 -36.94 -18.67
C GLU A 325 13.46 -36.95 -18.23
N THR A 326 13.17 -37.66 -17.14
CA THR A 326 11.83 -37.71 -16.52
C THR A 326 11.67 -36.57 -15.53
N LEU A 327 10.62 -35.76 -15.69
CA LEU A 327 10.31 -34.64 -14.81
C LEU A 327 9.66 -35.10 -13.50
N PHE A 328 8.67 -35.99 -13.60
CA PHE A 328 8.01 -36.63 -12.47
C PHE A 328 7.37 -37.94 -12.93
N ASN A 329 7.14 -38.85 -11.98
CA ASN A 329 6.48 -40.12 -12.22
C ASN A 329 5.03 -40.08 -11.76
N MET A 330 4.23 -41.01 -12.29
CA MET A 330 2.89 -41.31 -11.81
C MET A 330 2.94 -41.71 -10.33
N GLY A 331 2.06 -41.13 -9.53
CA GLY A 331 2.02 -41.34 -8.08
C GLY A 331 2.84 -40.36 -7.25
N ASP A 332 3.68 -39.51 -7.85
CA ASP A 332 4.40 -38.47 -7.11
C ASP A 332 3.42 -37.48 -6.43
N GLU A 333 3.73 -37.05 -5.20
CA GLU A 333 2.89 -36.15 -4.40
C GLU A 333 3.05 -34.65 -4.75
N SER A 334 3.98 -34.31 -5.64
CA SER A 334 4.18 -32.92 -6.04
C SER A 334 2.95 -32.36 -6.76
N VAL A 335 2.44 -31.22 -6.28
CA VAL A 335 1.29 -30.51 -6.85
C VAL A 335 1.67 -29.26 -7.65
N ASN A 336 2.96 -29.09 -7.99
CA ASN A 336 3.37 -27.96 -8.82
C ASN A 336 2.75 -28.06 -10.22
N VAL A 337 2.39 -26.92 -10.79
CA VAL A 337 1.87 -26.80 -12.15
C VAL A 337 2.99 -26.29 -13.05
N TYR A 338 3.07 -26.77 -14.28
CA TYR A 338 4.12 -26.41 -15.21
C TYR A 338 3.54 -25.77 -16.47
N TYR A 339 4.30 -24.85 -17.05
CA TYR A 339 4.00 -24.25 -18.35
C TYR A 339 5.20 -24.40 -19.28
N VAL A 340 4.99 -24.90 -20.50
CA VAL A 340 6.08 -25.10 -21.46
C VAL A 340 6.42 -23.80 -22.17
N LEU A 341 7.63 -23.28 -21.92
CA LEU A 341 8.18 -22.12 -22.62
C LEU A 341 8.73 -22.48 -23.98
N SER A 342 9.43 -23.62 -24.07
CA SER A 342 9.95 -24.19 -25.30
C SER A 342 10.24 -25.68 -25.11
N GLY A 343 10.27 -26.41 -26.21
CA GLY A 343 10.52 -27.85 -26.21
C GLY A 343 9.24 -28.67 -26.31
N ARG A 344 9.33 -29.94 -25.90
CA ARG A 344 8.27 -30.95 -26.06
C ARG A 344 8.46 -32.05 -25.03
N LEU A 345 7.36 -32.43 -24.37
CA LEU A 345 7.32 -33.51 -23.40
C LEU A 345 6.26 -34.54 -23.79
N ASN A 346 6.41 -35.77 -23.31
CA ASN A 346 5.45 -36.85 -23.49
C ASN A 346 4.83 -37.21 -22.14
N ALA A 347 3.51 -37.33 -22.10
CA ALA A 347 2.77 -37.91 -20.98
C ALA A 347 2.60 -39.41 -21.24
N ILE A 348 3.03 -40.24 -20.28
CA ILE A 348 3.12 -41.69 -20.42
C ILE A 348 2.32 -42.37 -19.30
N VAL A 349 1.49 -43.35 -19.65
CA VAL A 349 0.77 -44.19 -18.69
C VAL A 349 0.92 -45.64 -19.12
N LYS A 350 1.41 -46.51 -18.23
CA LYS A 350 1.67 -47.94 -18.53
C LYS A 350 2.52 -48.12 -19.80
N ASP A 351 3.64 -47.41 -19.88
CA ASP A 351 4.59 -47.41 -21.01
C ASP A 351 4.03 -46.96 -22.38
N LYS A 352 2.81 -46.42 -22.42
CA LYS A 352 2.22 -45.85 -23.63
C LYS A 352 2.15 -44.34 -23.55
N VAL A 353 2.61 -43.67 -24.62
CA VAL A 353 2.45 -42.22 -24.77
C VAL A 353 0.97 -41.91 -25.01
N ILE A 354 0.32 -41.30 -24.02
CA ILE A 354 -1.11 -40.92 -24.07
C ILE A 354 -1.31 -39.51 -24.62
N GLY A 355 -0.25 -38.72 -24.71
CA GLY A 355 -0.28 -37.39 -25.29
C GLY A 355 1.09 -36.72 -25.30
N THR A 356 1.23 -35.76 -26.19
CA THR A 356 2.40 -34.87 -26.27
C THR A 356 2.00 -33.50 -25.73
N ILE A 357 2.92 -32.89 -24.99
CA ILE A 357 2.81 -31.57 -24.38
C ILE A 357 3.79 -30.65 -25.12
N THR A 358 3.31 -29.52 -25.63
CA THR A 358 4.08 -28.60 -26.50
C THR A 358 4.17 -27.19 -25.92
N GLU A 359 5.00 -26.33 -26.55
CA GLU A 359 5.09 -24.90 -26.22
C GLU A 359 3.71 -24.26 -26.07
N GLY A 360 3.53 -23.48 -24.98
CA GLY A 360 2.29 -22.79 -24.68
C GLY A 360 1.28 -23.61 -23.86
N GLU A 361 1.50 -24.91 -23.67
CA GLU A 361 0.60 -25.75 -22.88
C GLU A 361 0.95 -25.73 -21.39
N ILE A 362 -0.10 -25.87 -20.57
CA ILE A 362 -0.03 -26.07 -19.13
C ILE A 362 -0.17 -27.57 -18.85
N PHE A 363 0.62 -28.10 -17.92
CA PHE A 363 0.52 -29.49 -17.51
C PHE A 363 0.83 -29.69 -16.02
N GLY A 364 0.45 -30.85 -15.49
CA GLY A 364 0.54 -31.13 -14.06
C GLY A 364 -0.52 -30.41 -13.21
N GLU A 365 -1.44 -29.70 -13.84
CA GLU A 365 -2.56 -29.02 -13.19
C GLU A 365 -3.57 -29.99 -12.58
N MET A 366 -3.72 -31.20 -13.16
CA MET A 366 -4.69 -32.18 -12.68
C MET A 366 -4.46 -32.54 -11.22
N ALA A 367 -3.23 -32.89 -10.83
CA ALA A 367 -2.89 -33.25 -9.44
C ALA A 367 -3.29 -32.14 -8.44
N HIS A 368 -3.09 -30.89 -8.82
CA HIS A 368 -3.45 -29.73 -7.99
C HIS A 368 -4.97 -29.45 -7.98
N ILE A 369 -5.68 -29.69 -9.10
CA ILE A 369 -7.12 -29.42 -9.22
C ILE A 369 -7.96 -30.54 -8.59
N THR A 370 -7.55 -31.80 -8.73
CA THR A 370 -8.30 -32.97 -8.23
C THR A 370 -7.88 -33.40 -6.83
N ASP A 371 -6.80 -32.83 -6.28
CA ASP A 371 -6.21 -33.23 -4.99
C ASP A 371 -5.80 -34.72 -4.99
N GLU A 372 -5.22 -35.16 -6.11
CA GLU A 372 -4.76 -36.53 -6.34
C GLU A 372 -3.26 -36.55 -6.74
N PRO A 373 -2.54 -37.67 -6.54
CA PRO A 373 -1.17 -37.82 -7.03
C PRO A 373 -1.05 -37.67 -8.56
N ARG A 374 0.18 -37.52 -9.06
CA ARG A 374 0.43 -37.43 -10.52
C ARG A 374 -0.24 -38.57 -11.28
N SER A 375 -1.00 -38.22 -12.32
CA SER A 375 -1.81 -39.15 -13.11
C SER A 375 -1.05 -39.87 -14.23
N ALA A 376 0.18 -39.45 -14.53
CA ALA A 376 1.02 -39.96 -15.61
C ALA A 376 2.49 -39.61 -15.36
N ASP A 377 3.41 -40.38 -15.94
CA ASP A 377 4.81 -40.00 -16.05
C ASP A 377 4.94 -38.88 -17.08
N VAL A 378 5.82 -37.91 -16.84
CA VAL A 378 6.14 -36.87 -17.82
C VAL A 378 7.62 -36.87 -18.11
N LYS A 379 7.96 -37.11 -19.38
CA LYS A 379 9.35 -37.21 -19.86
C LYS A 379 9.62 -36.20 -20.98
N ALA A 380 10.78 -35.56 -20.95
CA ALA A 380 11.19 -34.63 -22.00
C ALA A 380 11.52 -35.40 -23.28
N ALA A 381 10.85 -35.05 -24.39
CA ALA A 381 11.14 -35.63 -25.71
C ALA A 381 12.29 -34.90 -26.42
N VAL A 382 12.49 -33.62 -26.09
CA VAL A 382 13.62 -32.78 -26.50
C VAL A 382 14.02 -31.90 -25.32
N ASP A 383 15.18 -31.25 -25.38
CA ASP A 383 15.57 -30.22 -24.41
C ASP A 383 14.44 -29.20 -24.26
N SER A 384 13.89 -29.15 -23.06
CA SER A 384 12.68 -28.39 -22.76
C SER A 384 12.90 -27.43 -21.62
N GLU A 385 12.12 -26.37 -21.65
CA GLU A 385 12.16 -25.35 -20.62
C GLU A 385 10.76 -25.02 -20.12
N LEU A 386 10.66 -24.97 -18.79
CA LEU A 386 9.40 -24.96 -18.08
C LEU A 386 9.37 -23.82 -17.08
N VAL A 387 8.23 -23.15 -16.97
CA VAL A 387 7.90 -22.37 -15.77
C VAL A 387 7.29 -23.31 -14.74
N VAL A 388 7.88 -23.38 -13.56
CA VAL A 388 7.37 -24.07 -12.38
C VAL A 388 6.50 -23.11 -11.58
N MET A 389 5.21 -23.40 -11.48
CA MET A 389 4.24 -22.61 -10.72
C MET A 389 3.77 -23.39 -9.49
N PRO A 390 4.12 -22.93 -8.28
CA PRO A 390 3.52 -23.42 -7.06
C PRO A 390 1.98 -23.25 -7.07
N PRO A 391 1.22 -24.16 -6.44
CA PRO A 391 -0.24 -24.11 -6.29
C PRO A 391 -0.82 -22.72 -6.03
N ARG A 392 -0.20 -21.99 -5.08
CA ARG A 392 -0.64 -20.65 -4.69
C ARG A 392 -0.58 -19.66 -5.86
N ILE A 393 0.52 -19.67 -6.62
CA ILE A 393 0.72 -18.75 -7.73
C ILE A 393 -0.23 -19.12 -8.89
N PHE A 394 -0.36 -20.41 -9.19
CA PHE A 394 -1.30 -20.90 -10.19
C PHE A 394 -2.73 -20.43 -9.90
N ASN A 395 -3.23 -20.64 -8.68
CA ASN A 395 -4.56 -20.20 -8.26
C ASN A 395 -4.73 -18.67 -8.36
N GLU A 396 -3.71 -17.90 -7.98
CA GLU A 396 -3.74 -16.43 -8.11
C GLU A 396 -3.79 -16.00 -9.59
N ILE A 397 -3.07 -16.65 -10.49
CA ILE A 397 -3.07 -16.32 -11.93
C ILE A 397 -4.40 -16.70 -12.58
N VAL A 398 -4.92 -17.91 -12.32
CA VAL A 398 -6.23 -18.34 -12.85
C VAL A 398 -7.35 -17.41 -12.42
N ARG A 399 -7.33 -16.90 -11.18
CA ARG A 399 -8.36 -15.97 -10.71
C ARG A 399 -8.30 -14.61 -11.42
N ASP A 400 -7.10 -14.09 -11.60
CA ASP A 400 -6.90 -12.68 -11.97
C ASP A 400 -6.65 -12.49 -13.48
N ASN A 401 -6.29 -13.55 -14.21
CA ASN A 401 -6.02 -13.54 -15.66
C ASN A 401 -7.00 -14.46 -16.41
N LYS A 402 -7.99 -13.82 -17.05
CA LYS A 402 -9.08 -14.49 -17.77
C LYS A 402 -8.58 -15.31 -18.95
N ASP A 403 -7.55 -14.84 -19.66
CA ASP A 403 -7.03 -15.51 -20.85
C ASP A 403 -6.23 -16.76 -20.47
N PHE A 404 -5.44 -16.67 -19.39
CA PHE A 404 -4.77 -17.84 -18.81
C PHE A 404 -5.78 -18.87 -18.30
N ALA A 405 -6.83 -18.42 -17.59
CA ALA A 405 -7.90 -19.30 -17.14
C ALA A 405 -8.61 -19.99 -18.32
N ARG A 406 -8.93 -19.24 -19.38
CA ARG A 406 -9.51 -19.78 -20.62
C ARG A 406 -8.62 -20.83 -21.27
N ARG A 407 -7.33 -20.54 -21.45
CA ARG A 407 -6.35 -21.50 -22.01
C ARG A 407 -6.22 -22.76 -21.17
N THR A 408 -6.27 -22.63 -19.84
CA THR A 408 -6.26 -23.78 -18.91
C THR A 408 -7.51 -24.64 -19.11
N MET A 409 -8.70 -24.03 -19.17
CA MET A 409 -9.95 -24.73 -19.42
C MET A 409 -9.97 -25.42 -20.80
N GLU A 410 -9.52 -24.75 -21.86
CA GLU A 410 -9.41 -25.32 -23.20
C GLU A 410 -8.50 -26.55 -23.21
N THR A 411 -7.36 -26.47 -22.51
CA THR A 411 -6.41 -27.58 -22.36
C THR A 411 -7.06 -28.78 -21.67
N LEU A 412 -7.76 -28.56 -20.55
CA LEU A 412 -8.48 -29.60 -19.81
C LEU A 412 -9.60 -30.23 -20.65
N CYS A 413 -10.41 -29.42 -21.34
CA CYS A 413 -11.47 -29.93 -22.22
C CYS A 413 -10.89 -30.77 -23.37
N ASN A 414 -9.77 -30.35 -23.96
CA ASN A 414 -9.10 -31.11 -25.02
C ASN A 414 -8.52 -32.43 -24.51
N ARG A 415 -8.03 -32.47 -23.26
CA ARG A 415 -7.59 -33.72 -22.62
C ARG A 415 -8.77 -34.65 -22.33
N LEU A 416 -9.89 -34.11 -21.83
CA LEU A 416 -11.11 -34.89 -21.60
C LEU A 416 -11.66 -35.51 -22.89
N LYS A 417 -11.71 -34.75 -23.98
CA LYS A 417 -12.09 -35.26 -25.31
C LYS A 417 -11.18 -36.43 -25.71
N ARG A 418 -9.85 -36.25 -25.63
CA ARG A 418 -8.88 -37.32 -25.95
C ARG A 418 -9.10 -38.58 -25.09
N ALA A 419 -9.34 -38.41 -23.80
CA ALA A 419 -9.61 -39.53 -22.88
C ALA A 419 -10.92 -40.27 -23.23
N GLN A 420 -12.00 -39.55 -23.53
CA GLN A 420 -13.27 -40.16 -23.96
C GLN A 420 -13.14 -40.89 -25.29
N PHE A 421 -12.39 -40.35 -26.25
CA PHE A 421 -12.11 -41.03 -27.51
C PHE A 421 -11.34 -42.32 -27.28
N MET A 422 -10.30 -42.32 -26.43
CA MET A 422 -9.54 -43.55 -26.12
C MET A 422 -10.38 -44.60 -25.39
N GLY A 423 -11.24 -44.19 -24.44
CA GLY A 423 -12.13 -45.10 -23.72
C GLY A 423 -13.20 -45.77 -24.59
N ARG A 424 -13.56 -45.16 -25.73
CA ARG A 424 -14.51 -45.72 -26.70
C ARG A 424 -13.94 -46.83 -27.59
N PHE A 425 -12.61 -46.95 -27.69
CA PHE A 425 -11.93 -47.98 -28.49
C PHE A 425 -11.31 -49.10 -27.63
N SER A 426 -11.46 -49.04 -26.31
CA SER A 426 -10.93 -50.02 -25.35
C SER A 426 -12.02 -50.94 -24.75
N GLY A 427 -13.23 -50.93 -25.32
CA GLY A 427 -14.37 -51.73 -24.88
C GLY A 427 -14.74 -52.82 -25.87
#